data_AF-A0A1B6Y9N5-F1
#
_entry.id   AF-A0A1B6Y9N5-F1
#
_cell.length_a   1.000
_cell.length_b   1.000
_cell.length_c   1.000
_cell.angle_alpha   90.00
_cell.angle_beta   90.00
_cell.angle_gamma   90.00
#
_symmetry.space_group_name_H-M   'P 1'
#
loop_
_entity.id
_entity.type
_entity.pdbx_description
1 polymer ?
#
loop_
_entity_poly.entity_id
_entity_poly.type
_entity_poly.pdbx_seq_one_letter_code
_entity_poly.pdbx_strand_id
1 'polypeptide(L)'
;MAQLNSIANDEELLYDIFGSPTSKNVSSFGSINYKFTGLDLGYYAQVEDPYISGITATSRSALTVKVLGESIRVEDSFDLMKQKFGSDLKIKPSTLRAPDYILIFDMEVNEWDGMLIYFDASTNQVKEITYYINP
;
A
#
# COMPACT_ATOMS: atom_id res chain seq x y z
N MET A 1 -2.48 16.78 12.81
CA MET A 1 -2.08 15.40 12.50
C MET A 1 -1.07 15.49 11.36
N ALA A 2 0.06 14.78 11.46
CA ALA A 2 1.00 14.67 10.35
C ALA A 2 0.35 13.88 9.20
N GLN A 3 0.56 14.33 7.96
CA GLN A 3 0.03 13.70 6.75
C GLN A 3 1.22 13.39 5.85
N LEU A 4 1.28 12.17 5.32
CA LEU A 4 2.24 11.80 4.29
C LEU A 4 1.76 12.36 2.96
N ASN A 5 2.57 13.23 2.35
CA ASN A 5 2.41 13.61 0.96
C ASN A 5 3.41 12.84 0.08
N SER A 6 3.10 12.71 -1.20
CA SER A 6 3.90 11.90 -2.16
C SER A 6 5.28 12.47 -2.49
N ILE A 7 5.58 13.71 -2.08
CA ILE A 7 6.84 14.41 -2.35
C ILE A 7 7.65 14.44 -1.04
N ALA A 8 8.93 14.03 -1.12
CA ALA A 8 9.97 14.09 -0.09
C ALA A 8 9.49 14.45 1.32
N ASN A 9 9.04 13.44 2.07
CA ASN A 9 8.98 13.57 3.52
C ASN A 9 10.39 13.27 4.05
N ASP A 10 10.95 14.18 4.84
CA ASP A 10 12.20 13.90 5.54
C ASP A 10 12.03 12.63 6.40
N GLU A 11 13.11 11.84 6.49
CA GLU A 11 13.13 10.57 7.24
C GLU A 11 12.61 10.72 8.68
N GLU A 12 12.81 11.90 9.27
CA GLU A 12 12.28 12.28 10.59
C GLU A 12 10.76 12.26 10.65
N LEU A 13 10.05 12.70 9.60
CA LEU A 13 8.59 12.65 9.55
C LEU A 13 8.07 11.22 9.52
N LEU A 14 8.78 10.30 8.85
CA LEU A 14 8.42 8.87 8.85
C LEU A 14 8.51 8.32 10.27
N TYR A 15 9.56 8.70 11.01
CA TYR A 15 9.76 8.26 12.38
C TYR A 15 8.76 8.89 13.35
N ASP A 16 8.35 10.14 13.13
CA ASP A 16 7.31 10.79 13.92
C ASP A 16 5.92 10.13 13.72
N ILE A 17 5.63 9.65 12.51
CA ILE A 17 4.35 9.03 12.19
C ILE A 17 4.29 7.56 12.63
N PHE A 18 5.34 6.79 12.35
CA PHE A 18 5.33 5.33 12.50
C PHE A 18 6.25 4.80 13.62
N GLY A 19 7.03 5.68 14.25
CA GLY A 19 8.08 5.28 15.19
C GLY A 19 9.34 4.79 14.47
N SER A 20 10.23 4.14 15.21
CA SER A 20 11.45 3.59 14.61
C SER A 20 11.15 2.33 13.78
N PRO A 21 11.78 2.18 12.60
CA PRO A 21 11.63 0.99 11.78
C PRO A 21 12.30 -0.22 12.45
N THR A 22 11.75 -1.40 12.20
CA THR A 22 12.37 -2.68 12.58
C THR A 22 13.56 -3.02 11.67
N SER A 23 13.57 -2.53 10.42
CA SER A 23 14.74 -2.59 9.54
C SER A 23 14.71 -1.50 8.47
N LYS A 24 15.90 -1.14 7.99
CA LYS A 24 16.12 -0.22 6.86
C LYS A 24 17.07 -0.90 5.87
N ASN A 25 16.65 -1.08 4.62
CA ASN A 25 17.45 -1.66 3.56
C ASN A 25 17.62 -0.66 2.43
N VAL A 26 18.87 -0.45 1.99
CA VAL A 26 19.19 0.42 0.86
C VAL A 26 19.64 -0.46 -0.29
N SER A 27 18.97 -0.36 -1.44
CA SER A 27 19.35 -1.08 -2.64
C SER A 27 20.46 -0.35 -3.40
N SER A 28 21.20 -1.11 -4.20
CA SER A 28 22.24 -0.56 -5.10
C SER A 28 21.67 0.39 -6.16
N PHE A 29 20.35 0.38 -6.37
CA PHE A 29 19.63 1.22 -7.34
C PHE A 29 19.00 2.46 -6.71
N GLY A 30 19.40 2.82 -5.49
CA GLY A 30 18.95 4.05 -4.84
C GLY A 30 17.56 4.00 -4.23
N SER A 31 16.96 2.82 -4.12
CA SER A 31 15.74 2.64 -3.34
C SER A 31 16.04 2.33 -1.88
N ILE A 32 15.24 2.88 -0.97
CA ILE A 32 15.30 2.63 0.46
C ILE A 32 13.97 1.97 0.85
N ASN A 33 14.04 0.85 1.58
CA ASN A 33 12.89 0.18 2.14
C ASN A 33 12.96 0.19 3.66
N TYR A 34 11.96 0.80 4.29
CA TYR A 34 11.74 0.78 5.72
C TYR A 34 10.70 -0.27 6.07
N LYS A 35 11.01 -1.12 7.05
CA LYS A 35 10.04 -2.07 7.59
C LYS A 35 9.64 -1.64 8.99
N PHE A 36 8.36 -1.72 9.28
CA PHE A 36 7.74 -1.55 10.59
C PHE A 36 6.89 -2.79 10.89
N THR A 37 6.35 -2.89 12.09
CA THR A 37 5.45 -4.01 12.42
C THR A 37 4.15 -3.90 11.60
N GLY A 38 4.02 -4.73 10.56
CA GLY A 38 2.84 -4.80 9.71
C GLY A 38 2.75 -3.73 8.62
N LEU A 39 3.82 -2.96 8.39
CA LEU A 39 3.90 -1.91 7.37
C LEU A 39 5.29 -1.92 6.74
N ASP A 40 5.36 -1.91 5.41
CA ASP A 40 6.58 -1.68 4.65
C ASP A 40 6.44 -0.37 3.84
N LEU A 41 7.47 0.47 3.83
CA LEU A 41 7.53 1.72 3.08
C LEU A 41 8.73 1.71 2.12
N GLY A 42 8.47 1.85 0.83
CA GLY A 42 9.47 1.98 -0.22
C GLY A 42 9.65 3.44 -0.66
N TYR A 43 10.90 3.83 -0.92
CA TYR A 43 11.29 5.19 -1.27
C TYR A 43 12.37 5.19 -2.34
N TYR A 44 12.32 6.11 -3.31
CA TYR A 44 13.43 6.36 -4.23
C TYR A 44 14.19 7.62 -3.79
N ALA A 45 15.42 7.44 -3.27
CA ALA A 45 16.20 8.51 -2.65
C ALA A 45 17.23 9.19 -3.58
N GLN A 46 17.53 8.61 -4.74
CA GLN A 46 18.62 9.05 -5.63
C GLN A 46 18.19 9.94 -6.81
N VAL A 47 16.91 10.32 -6.88
CA VAL A 47 16.39 11.25 -7.90
C VAL A 47 16.41 12.69 -7.38
N GLU A 48 16.39 13.69 -8.27
CA GLU A 48 16.37 15.11 -7.89
C GLU A 48 15.20 15.46 -6.97
N ASP A 49 14.06 14.77 -7.14
CA ASP A 49 12.88 14.87 -6.28
C ASP A 49 12.55 13.51 -5.65
N PRO A 50 13.12 13.17 -4.49
CA PRO A 50 12.85 11.91 -3.80
C PRO A 50 11.36 11.73 -3.47
N TYR A 51 10.84 10.51 -3.64
CA TYR A 51 9.41 10.22 -3.42
C TYR A 51 9.15 8.80 -2.89
N ILE A 52 7.99 8.63 -2.26
CA ILE A 52 7.50 7.32 -1.79
C ILE A 52 7.06 6.49 -2.99
N SER A 53 7.75 5.40 -3.25
CA SER A 53 7.44 4.50 -4.36
C SER A 53 6.47 3.39 -3.98
N GLY A 54 6.30 3.12 -2.69
CA GLY A 54 5.26 2.20 -2.24
C GLY A 54 4.98 2.22 -0.74
N ILE A 55 3.76 1.86 -0.39
CA ILE A 55 3.30 1.66 0.98
C ILE A 55 2.54 0.35 1.03
N THR A 56 3.02 -0.62 1.79
CA THR A 56 2.40 -1.95 1.93
C THR A 56 2.00 -2.19 3.37
N ALA A 57 0.70 -2.33 3.61
CA ALA A 57 0.15 -2.74 4.90
C ALA A 57 -0.20 -4.24 4.90
N THR A 58 0.29 -4.96 5.91
CA THR A 58 0.07 -6.41 6.12
C THR A 58 -0.58 -6.73 7.46
N SER A 59 -0.92 -5.72 8.26
CA SER A 59 -1.62 -5.87 9.54
C SER A 59 -2.78 -4.89 9.64
N ARG A 60 -3.87 -5.30 10.32
CA ARG A 60 -5.05 -4.47 10.56
C ARG A 60 -4.73 -3.19 11.34
N SER A 61 -3.72 -3.21 12.21
CA SER A 61 -3.32 -2.06 13.02
C SER A 61 -2.37 -1.10 12.29
N ALA A 62 -1.85 -1.48 11.12
CA ALA A 62 -0.80 -0.73 10.44
C ALA A 62 -1.33 0.54 9.77
N LEU A 63 -2.44 0.41 9.02
CA LEU A 63 -2.97 1.55 8.26
C LEU A 63 -4.47 1.37 7.98
N THR A 64 -5.18 2.50 7.89
CA THR A 64 -6.53 2.57 7.31
C THR A 64 -6.44 3.37 6.01
N VAL A 65 -6.74 2.74 4.88
CA VAL A 65 -6.72 3.40 3.57
C VAL A 65 -8.11 3.95 3.27
N LYS A 66 -8.20 5.15 2.69
CA LYS A 66 -9.48 5.68 2.18
C LYS A 66 -9.50 5.65 0.65
N VAL A 67 -10.55 5.07 0.09
CA VAL A 67 -10.76 4.94 -1.36
C VAL A 67 -12.20 5.31 -1.66
N LEU A 68 -12.41 6.26 -2.57
CA LEU A 68 -13.74 6.77 -2.91
C LEU A 68 -14.58 7.18 -1.66
N GLY A 69 -13.91 7.67 -0.61
CA GLY A 69 -14.54 8.05 0.65
C GLY A 69 -14.71 6.90 1.67
N GLU A 70 -14.61 5.64 1.23
CA GLU A 70 -14.75 4.45 2.06
C GLU A 70 -13.41 4.03 2.67
N SER A 71 -13.46 3.52 3.91
CA SER A 71 -12.25 3.06 4.63
C SER A 71 -12.01 1.57 4.41
N ILE A 72 -10.76 1.16 4.20
CA ILE A 72 -10.34 -0.23 3.98
C ILE A 72 -9.21 -0.56 4.96
N ARG A 73 -9.23 -1.77 5.51
CA ARG A 73 -8.18 -2.31 6.37
C ARG A 73 -7.82 -3.75 5.99
N VAL A 74 -6.62 -4.17 6.37
CA VAL A 74 -6.28 -5.60 6.41
C VAL A 74 -7.26 -6.33 7.35
N GLU A 75 -7.55 -7.58 7.02
CA GLU A 75 -8.58 -8.46 7.59
C GLU A 75 -10.05 -8.07 7.30
N ASP A 76 -10.32 -6.96 6.61
CA ASP A 76 -11.68 -6.67 6.16
C ASP A 76 -12.17 -7.80 5.23
N SER A 77 -13.43 -8.21 5.38
CA SER A 77 -13.97 -9.31 4.60
C SER A 77 -14.30 -8.87 3.17
N PHE A 78 -14.30 -9.84 2.26
CA PHE A 78 -14.69 -9.60 0.88
C PHE A 78 -16.14 -9.11 0.76
N ASP A 79 -17.04 -9.60 1.62
CA ASP A 79 -18.43 -9.14 1.66
C ASP A 79 -18.56 -7.68 2.09
N LEU A 80 -17.75 -7.25 3.08
CA LEU A 80 -17.69 -5.85 3.49
C LEU A 80 -17.20 -4.96 2.33
N MET A 81 -16.23 -5.42 1.56
CA MET A 81 -15.73 -4.69 0.39
C MET A 81 -16.79 -4.59 -0.71
N LYS A 82 -17.53 -5.66 -1.00
CA LYS A 82 -18.68 -5.59 -1.92
C LYS A 82 -19.76 -4.61 -1.43
N GLN A 83 -20.02 -4.55 -0.13
CA GLN A 83 -20.98 -3.61 0.44
C GLN A 83 -20.53 -2.15 0.27
N LYS A 84 -19.24 -1.87 0.49
CA LYS A 84 -18.67 -0.52 0.39
C LYS A 84 -18.59 -0.01 -1.05
N PHE A 85 -18.13 -0.87 -1.96
CA PHE A 85 -17.76 -0.45 -3.32
C PHE A 85 -18.76 -0.89 -4.39
N GLY A 86 -19.67 -1.83 -4.11
CA GLY A 86 -20.70 -2.25 -5.05
C GLY A 86 -20.14 -2.61 -6.42
N SER A 87 -20.63 -1.92 -7.46
CA SER A 87 -20.19 -2.08 -8.85
C SER A 87 -18.81 -1.50 -9.16
N ASP A 88 -18.29 -0.60 -8.32
CA ASP A 88 -16.97 -0.01 -8.48
C ASP A 88 -15.86 -1.02 -8.14
N LEU A 89 -16.21 -2.11 -7.44
CA LEU A 89 -15.31 -3.19 -7.11
C LEU A 89 -15.00 -4.06 -8.33
N LYS A 90 -13.82 -3.86 -8.95
CA LYS A 90 -13.30 -4.75 -9.99
C LYS A 90 -12.33 -5.77 -9.39
N ILE A 91 -12.55 -7.06 -9.66
CA ILE A 91 -11.71 -8.16 -9.16
C ILE A 91 -11.03 -8.84 -10.33
N LYS A 92 -9.72 -9.09 -10.22
CA LYS A 92 -8.95 -9.87 -11.17
C LYS A 92 -8.14 -10.95 -10.45
N PRO A 93 -7.93 -12.13 -11.05
CA PRO A 93 -6.97 -13.11 -10.53
C PRO A 93 -5.57 -12.48 -10.43
N SER A 94 -4.86 -12.73 -9.33
CA SER A 94 -3.47 -12.31 -9.18
C SER A 94 -2.58 -13.14 -10.09
N THR A 95 -1.85 -12.51 -11.00
CA THR A 95 -0.73 -13.15 -11.72
C THR A 95 0.58 -13.06 -10.95
N LEU A 96 0.63 -12.22 -9.90
CA LEU A 96 1.83 -11.95 -9.10
C LEU A 96 1.99 -12.92 -7.92
N ARG A 97 0.88 -13.34 -7.32
CA ARG A 97 0.82 -14.23 -6.15
C ARG A 97 -0.44 -15.10 -6.20
N ALA A 98 -0.29 -16.37 -6.57
CA ALA A 98 -1.37 -17.36 -6.41
C ALA A 98 -1.36 -17.91 -4.96
N PRO A 99 -2.53 -18.24 -4.35
CA PRO A 99 -3.90 -18.21 -4.87
C PRO A 99 -4.67 -16.93 -4.51
N ASP A 100 -4.01 -15.76 -4.51
CA ASP A 100 -4.64 -14.51 -4.05
C ASP A 100 -5.42 -13.83 -5.20
N TYR A 101 -6.42 -13.01 -4.86
CA TYR A 101 -7.08 -12.11 -5.82
C TYR A 101 -6.59 -10.68 -5.61
N ILE A 102 -6.63 -9.85 -6.66
CA ILE A 102 -6.27 -8.43 -6.58
C ILE A 102 -7.48 -7.57 -6.94
N LEU A 103 -7.77 -6.57 -6.10
CA LEU A 103 -8.56 -5.41 -6.49
C LEU A 103 -7.60 -4.32 -6.98
N ILE A 104 -7.92 -3.75 -8.14
CA ILE A 104 -7.14 -2.65 -8.74
C ILE A 104 -8.08 -1.46 -8.88
N PHE A 105 -7.64 -0.31 -8.38
CA PHE A 105 -8.24 0.97 -8.69
C PHE A 105 -7.36 1.62 -9.74
N ASP A 106 -7.82 1.66 -10.99
CA ASP A 106 -7.10 2.29 -12.10
C ASP A 106 -6.92 3.78 -11.78
N MET A 107 -5.69 4.30 -11.86
CA MET A 107 -5.46 5.75 -11.85
C MET A 107 -5.44 6.25 -13.30
N GLU A 108 -6.20 7.31 -13.61
CA GLU A 108 -6.44 7.79 -14.98
C GLU A 108 -5.16 8.20 -15.77
N VAL A 109 -4.04 8.41 -15.08
CA VAL A 109 -2.83 9.03 -15.65
C VAL A 109 -1.73 8.01 -15.97
N ASN A 110 -1.62 6.93 -15.20
CA ASN A 110 -0.60 5.90 -15.38
C ASN A 110 -1.13 4.56 -14.89
N GLU A 111 -1.27 3.59 -15.79
CA GLU A 111 -1.77 2.23 -15.47
C GLU A 111 -0.80 1.44 -14.57
N TRP A 112 0.45 1.91 -14.47
CA TRP A 112 1.49 1.34 -13.63
C TRP A 112 1.56 1.99 -12.24
N ASP A 113 0.71 2.98 -11.95
CA ASP A 113 0.52 3.51 -10.62
C ASP A 113 -0.84 3.06 -10.09
N GLY A 114 -0.93 2.78 -8.79
CA GLY A 114 -2.22 2.50 -8.21
C GLY A 114 -2.19 1.84 -6.86
N MET A 115 -3.26 1.13 -6.58
CA MET A 115 -3.44 0.40 -5.33
C MET A 115 -3.89 -1.02 -5.62
N LEU A 116 -3.17 -1.97 -5.03
CA LEU A 116 -3.47 -3.40 -5.04
C LEU A 116 -4.01 -3.78 -3.67
N ILE A 117 -5.17 -4.45 -3.65
CA ILE A 117 -5.69 -5.09 -2.44
C ILE A 117 -5.68 -6.60 -2.67
N TYR A 118 -4.85 -7.31 -1.93
CA TYR A 118 -4.75 -8.75 -2.01
C TYR A 118 -5.75 -9.41 -1.07
N PHE A 119 -6.48 -10.38 -1.59
CA PHE A 119 -7.38 -11.24 -0.82
C PHE A 119 -6.80 -12.63 -0.62
N ASP A 120 -6.85 -13.10 0.61
CA ASP A 120 -6.64 -14.52 0.92
C ASP A 120 -7.94 -15.29 0.62
N ALA A 121 -7.89 -16.16 -0.39
CA ALA A 121 -9.05 -16.95 -0.80
C ALA A 121 -9.52 -17.96 0.26
N SER A 122 -8.65 -18.37 1.19
CA SER A 122 -8.97 -19.34 2.24
C SER A 122 -9.75 -18.71 3.39
N THR A 123 -9.46 -17.46 3.73
CA THR A 123 -10.15 -16.72 4.80
C THR A 123 -11.18 -15.74 4.28
N ASN A 124 -11.18 -15.47 2.97
CA ASN A 124 -12.02 -14.49 2.29
C ASN A 124 -11.87 -13.07 2.87
N GLN A 125 -10.63 -12.73 3.26
CA GLN A 125 -10.26 -11.47 3.90
C GLN A 125 -9.13 -10.78 3.15
N VAL A 126 -9.07 -9.44 3.30
CA VAL A 126 -7.94 -8.64 2.87
C VAL A 126 -6.70 -9.07 3.63
N LYS A 127 -5.65 -9.42 2.90
CA LYS A 127 -4.35 -9.86 3.44
C LYS A 127 -3.31 -8.76 3.38
N GLU A 128 -3.32 -7.98 2.30
CA GLU A 128 -2.33 -6.95 2.04
C GLU A 128 -2.96 -5.81 1.25
N ILE A 129 -2.59 -4.57 1.57
CA ILE A 129 -2.94 -3.39 0.78
C ILE A 129 -1.64 -2.70 0.39
N THR A 130 -1.40 -2.55 -0.90
CA THR A 130 -0.18 -1.97 -1.45
C THR A 130 -0.53 -0.79 -2.35
N TYR A 131 -0.11 0.40 -1.96
CA TYR A 131 -0.02 1.55 -2.87
C TYR A 131 1.36 1.53 -3.53
N TYR A 132 1.43 1.88 -4.81
CA TYR A 132 2.69 1.96 -5.54
C TYR A 132 2.66 3.06 -6.61
N ILE A 133 3.81 3.69 -6.80
CA ILE A 133 4.10 4.62 -7.88
C ILE A 133 5.30 4.04 -8.63
N ASN A 134 5.14 3.80 -9.92
CA ASN A 134 6.22 3.36 -10.78
C ASN A 134 7.12 4.57 -11.13
N PRO A 135 8.46 4.43 -11.08
CA PRO A 135 9.39 5.46 -11.57
C PRO A 135 9.24 5.82 -13.04
#